data_AF-A0A7G2ZZP7-F1
#
_entry.id   AF-A0A7G2ZZP7-F1
#
_cell.length_a   1.000
_cell.length_b   1.000
_cell.length_c   1.000
_cell.angle_alpha   90.00
_cell.angle_beta   90.00
_cell.angle_gamma   90.00
#
_symmetry.space_group_name_H-M   'P 1'
#
loop_
_entity.id
_entity.type
_entity.pdbx_description
1 polymer ?
#
loop_
_entity_poly.entity_id
_entity_poly.type
_entity_poly.pdbx_seq_one_letter_code
_entity_poly.pdbx_strand_id
1 'polypeptide(L)'
;MKGQYFGAADGDVIGTITVEFDEFEDMLTGSATLMPNDPGLPATWAKFPIMQKGDELEFDCSIFAVRRDGNLVANEDEFQRLYPGATHGKRASIKVRFQSDDIVCEYETDIDTSGGGVLHGSKADSASEISVVESVTDWQSFKIYVDTLSVDNVVFRGQPKPYKLRTSFHRTNRKDLARYIDQDLTSMSRYFEDQFEFSFRNSDDFGTFANWLQHHGYPTPLLDWTTSPWVAAFFAFRSPAADDTKVRIFAFDKQAWCRDLAQFAQVSRVPPHFSFLSLGTRKNSRVGPQKAVTFLTNIDDIESYIAFCEQSKNRRYLYAVDLPASERPKVIYDLERMNVSPEILFPNTNEAVCEQFRNMHFHNRNGW
;
A
#
# COMPACT_ATOMS: atom_id res chain seq x y z
N MET A 1 -3.00 0.06 -20.01
CA MET A 1 -1.61 0.51 -20.23
C MET A 1 -0.98 1.03 -18.95
N LYS A 2 -1.45 2.14 -18.35
CA LYS A 2 -1.03 2.49 -16.97
C LYS A 2 -1.42 1.38 -16.00
N GLY A 3 -0.62 1.16 -14.97
CA GLY A 3 -0.85 0.08 -14.03
C GLY A 3 0.45 -0.47 -13.44
N GLN A 4 0.28 -1.40 -12.52
CA GLN A 4 1.36 -2.19 -11.96
C GLN A 4 1.17 -3.63 -12.42
N TYR A 5 2.24 -4.27 -12.88
CA TYR A 5 2.23 -5.61 -13.46
C TYR A 5 3.26 -6.48 -12.77
N PHE A 6 2.91 -7.74 -12.48
CA PHE A 6 3.77 -8.68 -11.75
C PHE A 6 3.87 -10.01 -12.48
N GLY A 7 5.06 -10.61 -12.49
CA GLY A 7 5.23 -11.95 -13.03
C GLY A 7 6.61 -12.53 -12.73
N ALA A 8 6.81 -13.75 -13.19
CA ALA A 8 8.11 -14.41 -13.10
C ALA A 8 8.99 -14.03 -14.29
N ALA A 9 10.27 -13.81 -14.01
CA ALA A 9 11.30 -13.66 -15.04
C ALA A 9 11.74 -15.02 -15.56
N ASP A 10 11.85 -15.15 -16.88
CA ASP A 10 12.55 -16.22 -17.57
C ASP A 10 13.83 -15.71 -18.27
N GLY A 11 14.53 -16.61 -18.96
CA GLY A 11 15.80 -16.30 -19.64
C GLY A 11 17.03 -16.52 -18.76
N ASP A 12 18.03 -15.66 -18.93
CA ASP A 12 19.34 -15.80 -18.25
C ASP A 12 19.26 -15.55 -16.74
N VAL A 13 18.28 -14.74 -16.29
CA VAL A 13 18.09 -14.40 -14.88
C VAL A 13 16.66 -14.72 -14.45
N ILE A 14 16.51 -15.83 -13.72
CA ILE A 14 15.21 -16.26 -13.17
C ILE A 14 14.92 -15.50 -11.87
N GLY A 15 13.71 -14.96 -11.75
CA GLY A 15 13.33 -14.14 -10.61
C GLY A 15 11.90 -13.62 -10.67
N THR A 16 11.64 -12.52 -9.98
CA THR A 16 10.37 -11.79 -10.02
C THR A 16 10.56 -10.47 -10.75
N ILE A 17 9.70 -10.17 -11.72
CA ILE A 17 9.64 -8.87 -12.40
C ILE A 17 8.41 -8.10 -11.91
N THR A 18 8.61 -6.81 -11.66
CA THR A 18 7.54 -5.83 -11.47
C THR A 18 7.72 -4.71 -12.47
N VAL A 19 6.67 -4.34 -13.19
CA VAL A 19 6.66 -3.20 -14.12
C VAL A 19 5.58 -2.23 -13.68
N GLU A 20 5.94 -0.96 -13.57
CA GLU A 20 5.06 0.13 -13.15
C GLU A 20 5.01 1.16 -14.25
N PHE A 21 3.82 1.40 -14.78
CA PHE A 21 3.57 2.41 -15.79
C PHE A 21 2.71 3.53 -15.23
N ASP A 22 3.26 4.74 -15.32
CA ASP A 22 2.63 6.01 -15.01
C ASP A 22 2.18 6.71 -16.29
N GLU A 23 1.03 7.36 -16.20
CA GLU A 23 0.57 8.30 -17.21
C GLU A 23 1.15 9.68 -16.92
N PHE A 24 1.82 10.27 -17.91
CA PHE A 24 2.36 11.63 -17.85
C PHE A 24 1.83 12.42 -19.04
N GLU A 25 0.83 13.25 -18.79
CA GLU A 25 0.00 13.86 -19.85
C GLU A 25 -0.60 12.75 -20.74
N ASP A 26 -0.36 12.80 -22.04
CA ASP A 26 -0.77 11.76 -22.99
C ASP A 26 0.34 10.75 -23.31
N MET A 27 1.46 10.79 -22.57
CA MET A 27 2.59 9.88 -22.71
C MET A 27 2.65 8.86 -21.56
N LEU A 28 3.48 7.84 -21.72
CA LEU A 28 3.81 6.85 -20.70
C LEU A 28 5.24 7.03 -20.20
N THR A 29 5.44 6.78 -18.91
CA THR A 29 6.77 6.58 -18.31
C THR A 29 6.64 5.56 -17.19
N GLY A 30 7.72 5.22 -16.50
CA GLY A 30 7.64 4.25 -15.44
C GLY A 30 8.97 3.64 -15.07
N SER A 31 8.89 2.47 -14.44
CA SER A 31 10.07 1.68 -14.12
C SER A 31 9.78 0.19 -14.13
N ALA A 32 10.84 -0.60 -14.23
CA ALA A 32 10.77 -2.04 -13.98
C ALA A 32 11.79 -2.42 -12.91
N THR A 33 11.49 -3.47 -12.17
CA THR A 33 12.47 -4.09 -11.30
C THR A 33 12.48 -5.59 -11.46
N LEU A 34 13.67 -6.17 -11.58
CA LEU A 34 13.94 -7.60 -11.62
C LEU A 34 14.65 -8.00 -10.32
N MET A 35 14.05 -8.90 -9.55
CA MET A 35 14.62 -9.48 -8.34
C MET A 35 15.01 -10.94 -8.62
N PRO A 36 16.29 -11.26 -8.79
CA PRO A 36 16.72 -12.64 -9.01
C PRO A 36 16.39 -13.55 -7.83
N ASN A 37 16.10 -14.81 -8.12
CA ASN A 37 15.98 -15.85 -7.09
C ASN A 37 17.34 -16.14 -6.44
N ASP A 38 18.43 -15.99 -7.19
CA ASP A 38 19.79 -16.17 -6.69
C ASP A 38 20.21 -14.99 -5.77
N PRO A 39 20.48 -15.24 -4.48
CA PRO A 39 20.97 -14.21 -3.56
C PRO A 39 22.37 -13.66 -3.92
N GLY A 40 23.15 -14.37 -4.74
CA GLY A 40 24.44 -13.93 -5.25
C GLY A 40 24.36 -12.88 -6.36
N LEU A 41 23.16 -12.59 -6.87
CA LEU A 41 22.92 -11.55 -7.88
C LEU A 41 22.21 -10.32 -7.28
N PRO A 42 22.56 -9.11 -7.75
CA PRO A 42 21.84 -7.89 -7.42
C PRO A 42 20.43 -7.89 -8.03
N ALA A 43 19.49 -7.18 -7.39
CA ALA A 43 18.29 -6.78 -8.09
C ALA A 43 18.63 -5.68 -9.12
N THR A 44 17.79 -5.53 -10.14
CA THR A 44 17.98 -4.54 -11.20
C THR A 44 16.77 -3.62 -11.27
N TRP A 45 16.98 -2.31 -11.20
CA TRP A 45 15.95 -1.31 -11.47
C TRP A 45 16.21 -0.62 -12.80
N ALA A 46 15.22 -0.63 -13.69
CA ALA A 46 15.22 0.01 -14.99
C ALA A 46 14.36 1.26 -14.96
N LYS A 47 14.91 2.41 -15.35
CA LYS A 47 14.18 3.67 -15.41
C LYS A 47 13.73 3.95 -16.84
N PHE A 48 12.41 3.94 -17.08
CA PHE A 48 11.91 4.10 -18.43
C PHE A 48 11.97 5.57 -18.89
N PRO A 49 12.22 5.82 -20.19
CA PRO A 49 12.06 7.15 -20.76
C PRO A 49 10.58 7.55 -20.81
N ILE A 50 10.32 8.76 -21.28
CA ILE A 50 8.97 9.19 -21.64
C ILE A 50 8.70 8.68 -23.06
N MET A 51 7.58 8.01 -23.25
CA MET A 51 7.25 7.27 -24.47
C MET A 51 5.84 7.60 -24.94
N GLN A 52 5.64 7.55 -26.26
CA GLN A 52 4.29 7.59 -26.84
C GLN A 52 3.55 6.29 -26.50
N LYS A 53 2.23 6.38 -26.31
CA LYS A 53 1.40 5.20 -26.07
C LYS A 53 1.28 4.38 -27.35
N GLY A 54 1.34 3.07 -27.22
CA GLY A 54 1.11 2.12 -28.31
C GLY A 54 0.99 0.70 -27.79
N ASP A 55 0.31 -0.17 -28.54
CA ASP A 55 0.10 -1.58 -28.15
C ASP A 55 1.42 -2.36 -27.97
N GLU A 56 2.49 -1.87 -28.61
CA GLU A 56 3.85 -2.35 -28.44
C GLU A 56 4.78 -1.15 -28.20
N LEU A 57 5.67 -1.27 -27.22
CA LEU A 57 6.70 -0.30 -26.88
C LEU A 57 8.07 -0.96 -27.02
N GLU A 58 9.02 -0.25 -27.60
CA GLU A 58 10.42 -0.68 -27.72
C GLU A 58 11.31 0.52 -27.44
N PHE A 59 12.22 0.40 -26.48
CA PHE A 59 13.03 1.52 -25.99
C PHE A 59 14.27 1.06 -25.23
N ASP A 60 15.31 1.90 -25.27
CA ASP A 60 16.50 1.73 -24.44
C ASP A 60 16.38 2.52 -23.13
N CYS A 61 16.94 1.96 -22.06
CA CYS A 61 16.94 2.59 -20.75
C CYS A 61 18.22 2.32 -19.97
N SER A 62 18.45 3.14 -18.94
CA SER A 62 19.47 2.87 -17.92
C SER A 62 18.94 1.88 -16.90
N ILE A 63 19.80 0.94 -16.52
CA ILE A 63 19.55 -0.02 -15.45
C ILE A 63 20.56 0.19 -14.32
N PHE A 64 20.13 -0.07 -13.09
CA PHE A 64 20.90 0.18 -11.88
C PHE A 64 20.85 -1.03 -10.96
N ALA A 65 21.98 -1.37 -10.35
CA ALA A 65 22.04 -2.40 -9.33
C ALA A 65 21.37 -1.92 -8.04
N VAL A 66 20.48 -2.76 -7.51
CA VAL A 66 19.71 -2.51 -6.29
C VAL A 66 19.99 -3.61 -5.28
N ARG A 67 20.21 -3.20 -4.04
CA ARG A 67 20.31 -4.09 -2.88
C ARG A 67 18.97 -4.74 -2.61
N ARG A 68 18.96 -5.89 -1.94
CA ARG A 68 17.71 -6.59 -1.57
C ARG A 68 16.83 -5.81 -0.58
N ASP A 69 17.35 -4.74 0.02
CA ASP A 69 16.60 -3.80 0.87
C ASP A 69 15.98 -2.62 0.10
N GLY A 70 16.16 -2.57 -1.23
CA GLY A 70 15.61 -1.54 -2.12
C GLY A 70 16.51 -0.35 -2.41
N ASN A 71 17.65 -0.24 -1.73
CA ASN A 71 18.59 0.86 -1.94
C ASN A 71 19.47 0.61 -3.16
N LEU A 72 19.82 1.66 -3.88
CA LEU A 72 20.82 1.57 -4.96
C LEU A 72 22.17 1.14 -4.38
N VAL A 73 22.91 0.33 -5.14
CA VAL A 73 24.32 0.07 -4.85
C VAL A 73 25.11 1.34 -5.18
N ALA A 74 25.88 1.85 -4.23
CA ALA A 74 26.45 3.19 -4.31
C ALA A 74 27.63 3.30 -5.28
N ASN A 75 28.44 2.24 -5.37
CA ASN A 75 29.65 2.20 -6.20
C ASN A 75 30.12 0.75 -6.44
N GLU A 76 31.14 0.61 -7.30
CA GLU A 76 31.71 -0.69 -7.67
C GLU A 76 32.33 -1.45 -6.48
N ASP A 77 32.96 -0.75 -5.54
CA ASP A 77 33.56 -1.39 -4.36
C ASP A 77 32.48 -2.02 -3.46
N GLU A 78 31.35 -1.33 -3.27
CA GLU A 78 30.19 -1.90 -2.60
C GLU A 78 29.61 -3.07 -3.39
N PHE A 79 29.49 -2.93 -4.72
CA PHE A 79 28.97 -3.97 -5.60
C PHE A 79 29.77 -5.27 -5.47
N GLN A 80 31.08 -5.22 -5.67
CA GLN A 80 31.95 -6.40 -5.61
C GLN A 80 32.02 -7.02 -4.21
N ARG A 81 31.85 -6.21 -3.15
CA ARG A 81 31.76 -6.72 -1.78
C ARG A 81 30.46 -7.48 -1.53
N LEU A 82 29.34 -7.00 -2.07
CA LEU A 82 28.02 -7.62 -1.88
C LEU A 82 27.78 -8.81 -2.83
N TYR A 83 28.29 -8.72 -4.05
CA TYR A 83 28.06 -9.67 -5.13
C TYR A 83 29.39 -10.06 -5.80
N PRO A 84 30.28 -10.76 -5.08
CA PRO A 84 31.63 -11.05 -5.56
C PRO A 84 31.61 -11.90 -6.83
N GLY A 85 32.26 -11.42 -7.89
CA GLY A 85 32.34 -12.12 -9.18
C GLY A 85 31.12 -11.94 -10.08
N ALA A 86 30.10 -11.23 -9.63
CA ALA A 86 28.99 -10.84 -10.48
C ALA A 86 29.38 -9.64 -11.38
N THR A 87 28.67 -9.50 -12.49
CA THR A 87 28.66 -8.30 -13.32
C THR A 87 27.23 -7.76 -13.40
N HIS A 88 27.10 -6.46 -13.62
CA HIS A 88 25.81 -5.81 -13.79
C HIS A 88 25.85 -4.89 -15.01
N GLY A 89 24.89 -5.06 -15.92
CA GLY A 89 24.76 -4.21 -17.09
C GLY A 89 24.39 -2.77 -16.72
N LYS A 90 24.61 -1.82 -17.62
CA LYS A 90 24.27 -0.40 -17.41
C LYS A 90 23.12 0.06 -18.26
N ARG A 91 22.82 -0.69 -19.33
CA ARG A 91 21.72 -0.40 -20.26
C ARG A 91 20.95 -1.66 -20.59
N ALA A 92 19.66 -1.49 -20.84
CA ALA A 92 18.82 -2.53 -21.40
C ALA A 92 17.97 -1.97 -22.53
N SER A 93 17.81 -2.75 -23.59
CA SER A 93 16.74 -2.59 -24.57
C SER A 93 15.54 -3.39 -24.07
N ILE A 94 14.38 -2.75 -23.97
CA ILE A 94 13.16 -3.34 -23.42
C ILE A 94 12.06 -3.28 -24.47
N LYS A 95 11.36 -4.40 -24.60
CA LYS A 95 10.18 -4.54 -25.45
C LYS A 95 8.99 -4.95 -24.60
N VAL A 96 7.88 -4.21 -24.73
CA VAL A 96 6.64 -4.48 -23.99
C VAL A 96 5.47 -4.56 -24.96
N ARG A 97 4.72 -5.65 -24.92
CA ARG A 97 3.46 -5.81 -25.66
C ARG A 97 2.30 -5.89 -24.70
N PHE A 98 1.29 -5.05 -24.89
CA PHE A 98 0.08 -5.04 -24.09
C PHE A 98 -0.93 -6.08 -24.59
N GLN A 99 -1.48 -6.88 -23.67
CA GLN A 99 -2.44 -7.95 -23.96
C GLN A 99 -3.61 -7.89 -22.97
N SER A 100 -4.64 -7.10 -23.29
CA SER A 100 -5.78 -6.87 -22.39
C SER A 100 -5.32 -6.30 -21.03
N ASP A 101 -5.35 -7.13 -19.98
CA ASP A 101 -4.93 -6.77 -18.61
C ASP A 101 -3.48 -7.16 -18.30
N ASP A 102 -2.83 -7.90 -19.19
CA ASP A 102 -1.48 -8.43 -19.01
C ASP A 102 -0.50 -7.72 -19.96
N ILE A 103 0.80 -7.90 -19.70
CA ILE A 103 1.87 -7.49 -20.60
C ILE A 103 2.84 -8.63 -20.82
N VAL A 104 3.41 -8.70 -22.02
CA VAL A 104 4.61 -9.50 -22.29
C VAL A 104 5.78 -8.54 -22.32
N CYS A 105 6.77 -8.78 -21.47
CA CYS A 105 7.98 -7.97 -21.36
C CYS A 105 9.18 -8.82 -21.78
N GLU A 106 10.05 -8.27 -22.61
CA GLU A 106 11.32 -8.85 -23.04
C GLU A 106 12.42 -7.81 -22.85
N TYR A 107 13.62 -8.25 -22.49
CA TYR A 107 14.77 -7.38 -22.35
C TYR A 107 16.05 -8.03 -22.89
N GLU A 108 16.97 -7.18 -23.33
CA GLU A 108 18.35 -7.51 -23.63
C GLU A 108 19.26 -6.44 -23.02
N THR A 109 20.36 -6.85 -22.42
CA THR A 109 21.29 -5.95 -21.70
C THR A 109 22.57 -5.71 -22.49
N ASP A 110 23.33 -4.68 -22.11
CA ASP A 110 24.64 -4.38 -22.69
C ASP A 110 25.78 -5.35 -22.27
N ILE A 111 25.44 -6.41 -21.55
CA ILE A 111 26.34 -7.52 -21.19
C ILE A 111 25.85 -8.85 -21.77
N ASP A 112 25.06 -8.80 -22.84
CA ASP A 112 24.53 -9.94 -23.61
C ASP A 112 23.67 -10.90 -22.76
N THR A 113 23.07 -10.42 -21.67
CA THR A 113 22.02 -11.16 -20.94
C THR A 113 20.64 -10.73 -21.40
N SER A 114 19.73 -11.68 -21.50
CA SER A 114 18.38 -11.52 -22.01
C SER A 114 17.36 -12.28 -21.17
N GLY A 115 16.09 -11.89 -21.28
CA GLY A 115 15.01 -12.57 -20.59
C GLY A 115 13.69 -11.84 -20.77
N GLY A 116 12.68 -12.27 -20.02
CA GLY A 116 11.37 -11.68 -20.13
C GLY A 116 10.35 -12.34 -19.22
N GLY A 117 9.09 -12.20 -19.59
CA GLY A 117 8.00 -12.89 -18.94
C GLY A 117 6.63 -12.33 -19.29
N VAL A 118 5.61 -13.11 -18.98
CA VAL A 118 4.22 -12.64 -18.96
C VAL A 118 3.95 -12.07 -17.57
N LEU A 119 3.58 -10.80 -17.52
CA LEU A 119 3.28 -10.08 -16.29
C LEU A 119 1.80 -9.72 -16.24
N HIS A 120 1.19 -10.00 -15.10
CA HIS A 120 -0.25 -9.82 -14.90
C HIS A 120 -0.55 -8.47 -14.27
N GLY A 121 -1.52 -7.75 -14.82
CA GLY A 121 -1.93 -6.46 -14.31
C GLY A 121 -2.61 -6.54 -12.96
N SER A 122 -2.39 -5.50 -12.15
CA SER A 122 -3.08 -5.26 -10.89
C SER A 122 -4.61 -5.31 -11.08
N LYS A 123 -5.27 -6.11 -10.25
CA LYS A 123 -6.75 -6.19 -10.19
C LYS A 123 -7.32 -5.32 -9.07
N ALA A 124 -6.62 -4.26 -8.67
CA ALA A 124 -7.01 -3.40 -7.56
C ALA A 124 -8.35 -2.68 -7.78
N ASP A 125 -8.76 -2.48 -9.04
CA ASP A 125 -10.03 -1.87 -9.41
C ASP A 125 -11.19 -2.88 -9.49
N SER A 126 -10.90 -4.18 -9.44
CA SER A 126 -11.91 -5.24 -9.38
C SER A 126 -12.53 -5.35 -7.99
N ALA A 127 -13.68 -6.05 -7.91
CA ALA A 127 -14.30 -6.37 -6.63
C ALA A 127 -13.33 -7.18 -5.74
N SER A 128 -13.41 -6.99 -4.42
CA SER A 128 -12.62 -7.77 -3.47
C SER A 128 -13.01 -9.25 -3.51
N GLU A 129 -12.01 -10.11 -3.51
CA GLU A 129 -12.15 -11.58 -3.56
C GLU A 129 -12.00 -12.23 -2.17
N ILE A 130 -11.77 -11.42 -1.12
CA ILE A 130 -11.59 -11.92 0.23
C ILE A 130 -12.88 -12.54 0.75
N SER A 131 -12.78 -13.77 1.25
CA SER A 131 -13.88 -14.45 1.94
C SER A 131 -14.21 -13.76 3.26
N VAL A 132 -15.47 -13.37 3.40
CA VAL A 132 -16.00 -12.78 4.64
C VAL A 132 -16.22 -13.83 5.72
N VAL A 133 -16.17 -13.42 6.99
CA VAL A 133 -16.53 -14.29 8.11
C VAL A 133 -18.05 -14.45 8.15
N GLU A 134 -18.57 -15.51 7.54
CA GLU A 134 -20.00 -15.73 7.30
C GLU A 134 -20.88 -15.73 8.58
N SER A 135 -20.31 -16.10 9.72
CA SER A 135 -21.01 -16.10 11.00
C SER A 135 -21.26 -14.70 11.58
N VAL A 136 -20.69 -13.65 10.99
CA VAL A 136 -20.79 -12.27 11.48
C VAL A 136 -21.65 -11.47 10.51
N THR A 137 -22.94 -11.34 10.85
CA THR A 137 -23.97 -10.76 9.96
C THR A 137 -24.54 -9.44 10.44
N ASP A 138 -24.29 -9.07 11.70
CA ASP A 138 -24.84 -7.89 12.35
C ASP A 138 -23.92 -7.34 13.44
N TRP A 139 -24.30 -6.23 14.07
CA TRP A 139 -23.47 -5.60 15.08
C TRP A 139 -23.24 -6.48 16.32
N GLN A 140 -24.23 -7.28 16.71
CA GLN A 140 -24.11 -8.11 17.91
C GLN A 140 -23.15 -9.28 17.70
N SER A 141 -23.27 -9.98 16.57
CA SER A 141 -22.33 -11.03 16.15
C SER A 141 -20.92 -10.49 15.93
N PHE A 142 -20.77 -9.23 15.48
CA PHE A 142 -19.46 -8.60 15.38
C PHE A 142 -18.81 -8.40 16.75
N LYS A 143 -19.55 -7.94 17.76
CA LYS A 143 -19.04 -7.81 19.14
C LYS A 143 -18.56 -9.16 19.68
N ILE A 144 -19.36 -10.22 19.48
CA ILE A 144 -18.99 -11.59 19.88
C ILE A 144 -17.73 -12.06 19.15
N TYR A 145 -17.62 -11.81 17.84
CA TYR A 145 -16.44 -12.17 17.06
C TYR A 145 -15.19 -11.48 17.57
N VAL A 146 -15.25 -10.19 17.88
CA VAL A 146 -14.13 -9.42 18.45
C VAL A 146 -13.63 -10.06 19.75
N ASP A 147 -14.52 -10.54 20.62
CA ASP A 147 -14.15 -11.21 21.87
C ASP A 147 -13.38 -12.52 21.66
N THR A 148 -13.48 -13.14 20.48
CA THR A 148 -12.71 -14.34 20.13
C THR A 148 -11.30 -14.04 19.62
N LEU A 149 -11.00 -12.80 19.27
CA LEU A 149 -9.73 -12.39 18.70
C LEU A 149 -8.71 -12.04 19.80
N SER A 150 -7.46 -12.43 19.61
CA SER A 150 -6.35 -11.92 20.41
C SER A 150 -6.00 -10.51 19.95
N VAL A 151 -6.75 -9.51 20.44
CA VAL A 151 -6.70 -8.10 19.99
C VAL A 151 -5.30 -7.47 20.05
N ASP A 152 -4.40 -7.96 20.89
CA ASP A 152 -3.01 -7.47 20.95
C ASP A 152 -2.18 -7.78 19.69
N ASN A 153 -2.60 -8.79 18.91
CA ASN A 153 -1.90 -9.26 17.72
C ASN A 153 -2.54 -8.78 16.41
N VAL A 154 -3.80 -8.32 16.50
CA VAL A 154 -4.64 -8.01 15.36
C VAL A 154 -4.83 -6.50 15.23
N VAL A 155 -4.80 -6.01 14.00
CA VAL A 155 -5.17 -4.63 13.68
C VAL A 155 -6.37 -4.63 12.75
N PHE A 156 -7.16 -3.56 12.82
CA PHE A 156 -8.43 -3.44 12.14
C PHE A 156 -8.45 -2.25 11.19
N ARG A 157 -9.27 -2.33 10.14
CA ARG A 157 -9.51 -1.22 9.23
C ARG A 157 -10.97 -1.19 8.78
N GLY A 158 -11.63 -0.08 9.03
CA GLY A 158 -12.99 0.18 8.54
C GLY A 158 -13.00 0.81 7.16
N GLN A 159 -13.92 0.37 6.31
CA GLN A 159 -14.22 1.00 5.03
C GLN A 159 -15.73 1.14 4.83
N PRO A 160 -16.20 2.25 4.24
CA PRO A 160 -17.62 2.50 4.05
C PRO A 160 -18.30 1.56 3.06
N LYS A 161 -17.50 0.81 2.28
CA LYS A 161 -17.92 -0.16 1.27
C LYS A 161 -16.88 -1.29 1.21
N PRO A 162 -17.22 -2.45 0.66
CA PRO A 162 -16.34 -3.61 0.53
C PRO A 162 -15.30 -3.43 -0.59
N TYR A 163 -14.60 -2.30 -0.60
CA TYR A 163 -13.52 -1.99 -1.53
C TYR A 163 -12.27 -2.81 -1.21
N LYS A 164 -11.43 -3.03 -2.22
CA LYS A 164 -10.10 -3.59 -2.01
C LYS A 164 -9.23 -2.68 -1.14
N LEU A 165 -8.31 -3.29 -0.38
CA LEU A 165 -7.23 -2.57 0.30
C LEU A 165 -6.32 -1.88 -0.73
N ARG A 166 -6.27 -0.54 -0.68
CA ARG A 166 -5.49 0.29 -1.60
C ARG A 166 -5.15 1.63 -0.96
N THR A 167 -3.90 2.07 -1.07
CA THR A 167 -3.42 3.36 -0.52
C THR A 167 -3.97 4.55 -1.29
N SER A 168 -3.85 5.76 -0.74
CA SER A 168 -4.26 6.98 -1.45
C SER A 168 -3.39 7.25 -2.68
N PHE A 169 -2.08 6.98 -2.62
CA PHE A 169 -1.18 7.07 -3.79
C PHE A 169 -1.63 6.14 -4.92
N HIS A 170 -1.87 4.87 -4.60
CA HIS A 170 -2.24 3.85 -5.57
C HIS A 170 -3.64 4.06 -6.17
N ARG A 171 -4.51 4.87 -5.55
CA ARG A 171 -5.79 5.30 -6.16
C ARG A 171 -5.64 6.39 -7.21
N THR A 172 -4.47 7.01 -7.33
CA THR A 172 -4.20 8.02 -8.36
C THR A 172 -3.83 7.38 -9.70
N ASN A 173 -3.53 8.21 -10.70
CA ASN A 173 -2.97 7.76 -11.98
C ASN A 173 -1.49 7.34 -11.90
N ARG A 174 -0.88 7.40 -10.72
CA ARG A 174 0.50 7.02 -10.45
C ARG A 174 0.56 5.63 -9.80
N LYS A 175 1.62 4.89 -10.12
CA LYS A 175 1.98 3.55 -9.67
C LYS A 175 3.49 3.48 -9.40
N ASP A 176 4.30 4.20 -10.16
CA ASP A 176 5.75 4.23 -10.00
C ASP A 176 6.18 5.00 -8.74
N LEU A 177 6.52 4.23 -7.71
CA LEU A 177 6.99 4.79 -6.44
C LEU A 177 8.44 5.26 -6.49
N ALA A 178 9.24 4.79 -7.46
CA ALA A 178 10.57 5.35 -7.71
C ALA A 178 10.46 6.86 -7.95
N ARG A 179 9.57 7.24 -8.87
CA ARG A 179 9.30 8.63 -9.20
C ARG A 179 8.76 9.41 -8.00
N TYR A 180 7.88 8.80 -7.20
CA TYR A 180 7.33 9.42 -6.00
C TYR A 180 8.43 9.81 -4.99
N ILE A 181 9.38 8.92 -4.74
CA ILE A 181 10.49 9.17 -3.81
C ILE A 181 11.46 10.21 -4.39
N ASP A 182 11.89 9.99 -5.63
CA ASP A 182 12.99 10.76 -6.23
C ASP A 182 12.59 12.18 -6.63
N GLN A 183 11.32 12.38 -7.00
CA GLN A 183 10.84 13.68 -7.49
C GLN A 183 9.88 14.32 -6.51
N ASP A 184 8.78 13.62 -6.18
CA ASP A 184 7.65 14.23 -5.50
C ASP A 184 8.03 14.56 -4.04
N LEU A 185 8.51 13.57 -3.28
CA LEU A 185 8.94 13.79 -1.90
C LEU A 185 10.14 14.72 -1.77
N THR A 186 11.13 14.57 -2.66
CA THR A 186 12.32 15.44 -2.68
C THR A 186 11.94 16.90 -2.95
N SER A 187 10.94 17.14 -3.81
CA SER A 187 10.45 18.50 -4.04
C SER A 187 9.66 19.01 -2.83
N MET A 188 8.82 18.16 -2.24
CA MET A 188 8.00 18.52 -1.08
C MET A 188 8.82 18.83 0.17
N SER A 189 9.89 18.09 0.46
CA SER A 189 10.72 18.41 1.63
C SER A 189 11.30 19.82 1.54
N ARG A 190 11.70 20.27 0.35
CA ARG A 190 12.26 21.61 0.14
C ARG A 190 11.29 22.72 0.52
N TYR A 191 9.99 22.49 0.36
CA TYR A 191 8.96 23.45 0.78
C TYR A 191 8.73 23.46 2.29
N PHE A 192 9.14 22.41 3.01
CA PHE A 192 8.86 22.24 4.44
C PHE A 192 10.13 22.11 5.30
N GLU A 193 11.30 22.48 4.78
CA GLU A 193 12.59 22.41 5.50
C GLU A 193 12.56 23.19 6.81
N ASP A 194 11.89 24.35 6.84
CA ASP A 194 11.74 25.18 8.06
C ASP A 194 10.84 24.53 9.13
N GLN A 195 9.97 23.60 8.74
CA GLN A 195 9.04 22.93 9.65
C GLN A 195 9.56 21.59 10.14
N PHE A 196 10.55 21.03 9.45
CA PHE A 196 11.06 19.70 9.69
C PHE A 196 12.54 19.61 9.28
N GLU A 197 13.39 19.27 10.24
CA GLU A 197 14.76 18.84 9.95
C GLU A 197 14.70 17.42 9.35
N PHE A 198 14.72 17.32 8.01
CA PHE A 198 14.62 16.03 7.31
C PHE A 198 15.97 15.51 6.83
N SER A 199 16.20 14.21 7.04
CA SER A 199 17.12 13.41 6.22
C SER A 199 16.37 12.22 5.66
N PHE A 200 16.12 12.18 4.34
CA PHE A 200 15.51 11.01 3.69
C PHE A 200 16.36 9.73 3.74
N ARG A 201 17.58 9.83 4.27
CA ARG A 201 18.42 8.66 4.58
C ARG A 201 18.06 8.00 5.91
N ASN A 202 17.21 8.65 6.71
CA ASN A 202 16.67 8.13 7.97
C ASN A 202 15.22 7.67 7.75
N SER A 203 14.95 6.40 8.01
CA SER A 203 13.62 5.79 7.83
C SER A 203 12.55 6.43 8.72
N ASP A 204 12.93 6.88 9.92
CA ASP A 204 11.99 7.50 10.85
C ASP A 204 11.50 8.86 10.34
N ASP A 205 12.38 9.58 9.64
CA ASP A 205 12.07 10.89 9.06
C ASP A 205 11.16 10.74 7.84
N PHE A 206 11.41 9.75 6.98
CA PHE A 206 10.53 9.41 5.86
C PHE A 206 9.12 9.10 6.36
N GLY A 207 9.00 8.17 7.31
CA GLY A 207 7.71 7.73 7.81
C GLY A 207 6.91 8.87 8.44
N THR A 208 7.59 9.69 9.25
CA THR A 208 6.98 10.85 9.90
C THR A 208 6.49 11.87 8.86
N PHE A 209 7.28 12.14 7.83
CA PHE A 209 6.90 13.07 6.77
C PHE A 209 5.71 12.56 5.95
N ALA A 210 5.77 11.31 5.50
CA ALA A 210 4.70 10.71 4.72
C ALA A 210 3.39 10.66 5.53
N ASN A 211 3.45 10.34 6.82
CA ASN A 211 2.28 10.38 7.68
C ASN A 211 1.70 11.79 7.83
N TRP A 212 2.56 12.81 7.99
CA TRP A 212 2.13 14.20 8.03
C TRP A 212 1.46 14.63 6.71
N LEU A 213 2.05 14.28 5.57
CA LEU A 213 1.51 14.55 4.23
C LEU A 213 0.12 13.93 4.05
N GLN A 214 -0.06 12.67 4.45
CA GLN A 214 -1.33 11.96 4.38
C GLN A 214 -2.43 12.66 5.19
N HIS A 215 -2.10 13.19 6.37
CA HIS A 215 -3.07 13.93 7.19
C HIS A 215 -3.47 15.28 6.61
N HIS A 216 -2.63 15.86 5.74
CA HIS A 216 -2.92 17.08 5.00
C HIS A 216 -3.47 16.82 3.59
N GLY A 217 -3.84 15.57 3.29
CA GLY A 217 -4.53 15.19 2.06
C GLY A 217 -3.62 14.90 0.87
N TYR A 218 -2.30 14.89 1.06
CA TYR A 218 -1.38 14.50 0.00
C TYR A 218 -1.39 12.96 -0.17
N PRO A 219 -1.50 12.41 -1.39
CA PRO A 219 -1.48 10.97 -1.61
C PRO A 219 -0.17 10.32 -1.16
N THR A 220 -0.25 9.20 -0.44
CA THR A 220 0.91 8.48 0.09
C THR A 220 0.80 6.97 -0.10
N PRO A 221 1.93 6.25 -0.13
CA PRO A 221 1.97 4.78 -0.13
C PRO A 221 1.63 4.16 1.24
N LEU A 222 0.99 4.93 2.12
CA LEU A 222 0.63 4.49 3.46
C LEU A 222 -0.82 4.01 3.50
N LEU A 223 -1.08 3.06 4.39
CA LEU A 223 -2.40 2.55 4.68
C LEU A 223 -2.64 2.57 6.19
N ASP A 224 -3.71 3.26 6.60
CA ASP A 224 -4.07 3.39 8.01
C ASP A 224 -4.87 2.18 8.51
N TRP A 225 -4.50 1.74 9.70
CA TRP A 225 -5.14 0.70 10.51
C TRP A 225 -5.28 1.22 11.95
N THR A 226 -6.00 0.48 12.78
CA THR A 226 -6.16 0.79 14.20
C THR A 226 -6.07 -0.49 15.02
N THR A 227 -5.53 -0.42 16.22
CA THR A 227 -5.60 -1.57 17.14
C THR A 227 -6.99 -1.74 17.76
N SER A 228 -7.90 -0.78 17.57
CA SER A 228 -9.25 -0.82 18.13
C SER A 228 -10.29 -1.24 17.09
N PRO A 229 -10.98 -2.39 17.28
CA PRO A 229 -12.07 -2.80 16.40
C PRO A 229 -13.22 -1.79 16.40
N TRP A 230 -13.40 -1.05 17.49
CA TRP A 230 -14.42 -0.01 17.64
C TRP A 230 -14.09 1.23 16.83
N VAL A 231 -12.81 1.63 16.79
CA VAL A 231 -12.37 2.73 15.92
C VAL A 231 -12.50 2.32 14.45
N ALA A 232 -12.19 1.07 14.10
CA ALA A 232 -12.42 0.58 12.74
C ALA A 232 -13.91 0.58 12.38
N ALA A 233 -14.79 0.13 13.28
CA ALA A 233 -16.24 0.22 13.07
C ALA A 233 -16.71 1.67 12.88
N PHE A 234 -16.18 2.61 13.66
CA PHE A 234 -16.46 4.05 13.45
C PHE A 234 -16.12 4.48 12.01
N PHE A 235 -14.92 4.16 11.51
CA PHE A 235 -14.53 4.53 10.15
C PHE A 235 -15.36 3.83 9.06
N ALA A 236 -15.79 2.60 9.30
CA ALA A 236 -16.69 1.88 8.40
C ALA A 236 -18.07 2.55 8.31
N PHE A 237 -18.63 3.00 9.43
CA PHE A 237 -19.97 3.60 9.51
C PHE A 237 -20.00 5.13 9.47
N ARG A 238 -18.83 5.77 9.31
CA ARG A 238 -18.67 7.23 9.37
C ARG A 238 -19.59 7.96 8.39
N SER A 239 -19.56 7.51 7.14
CA SER A 239 -20.39 8.07 6.06
C SER A 239 -21.77 7.40 6.06
N PRO A 240 -22.87 8.18 5.93
CA PRO A 240 -24.17 7.61 5.65
C PRO A 240 -24.12 6.86 4.32
N ALA A 241 -24.71 5.68 4.29
CA ALA A 241 -24.85 4.87 3.10
C ALA A 241 -26.32 4.41 3.00
N ALA A 242 -26.75 4.00 1.80
CA ALA A 242 -28.08 3.44 1.63
C ALA A 242 -28.21 2.12 2.40
N ASP A 243 -29.41 1.84 2.92
CA ASP A 243 -29.65 0.70 3.82
C ASP A 243 -29.37 -0.66 3.18
N ASP A 244 -29.41 -0.75 1.84
CA ASP A 244 -29.13 -1.95 1.05
C ASP A 244 -27.63 -2.21 0.83
N THR A 245 -26.77 -1.33 1.31
CA THR A 245 -25.32 -1.46 1.19
C THR A 245 -24.69 -2.12 2.41
N LYS A 246 -23.46 -2.63 2.24
CA LYS A 246 -22.64 -3.14 3.34
C LYS A 246 -21.40 -2.27 3.53
N VAL A 247 -20.99 -2.13 4.78
CA VAL A 247 -19.68 -1.59 5.16
C VAL A 247 -18.75 -2.76 5.45
N ARG A 248 -17.44 -2.53 5.37
CA ARG A 248 -16.43 -3.58 5.60
C ARG A 248 -15.51 -3.24 6.76
N ILE A 249 -15.24 -4.21 7.61
CA ILE A 249 -14.20 -4.14 8.63
C ILE A 249 -13.21 -5.28 8.39
N PHE A 250 -11.95 -4.93 8.14
CA PHE A 250 -10.86 -5.89 8.07
C PHE A 250 -10.29 -6.18 9.45
N ALA A 251 -9.82 -7.40 9.65
CA ALA A 251 -8.97 -7.81 10.75
C ALA A 251 -7.71 -8.47 10.17
N PHE A 252 -6.54 -7.99 10.59
CA PHE A 252 -5.25 -8.39 10.05
C PHE A 252 -4.31 -8.83 11.18
N ASP A 253 -3.81 -10.06 11.12
CA ASP A 253 -2.85 -10.60 12.07
C ASP A 253 -1.46 -10.00 11.84
N LYS A 254 -1.29 -8.79 12.37
CA LYS A 254 -0.05 -8.01 12.29
C LYS A 254 1.13 -8.79 12.89
N GLN A 255 0.93 -9.46 14.02
CA GLN A 255 2.04 -10.12 14.71
C GLN A 255 2.59 -11.28 13.88
N ALA A 256 1.71 -12.14 13.36
CA ALA A 256 2.10 -13.22 12.48
C ALA A 256 2.75 -12.69 11.20
N TRP A 257 2.18 -11.64 10.60
CA TRP A 257 2.73 -11.03 9.39
C TRP A 257 4.16 -10.50 9.58
N CYS A 258 4.40 -9.74 10.66
CA CYS A 258 5.71 -9.17 10.97
C CYS A 258 6.75 -10.24 11.33
N ARG A 259 6.33 -11.40 11.84
CA ARG A 259 7.20 -12.54 12.10
C ARG A 259 7.57 -13.29 10.83
N ASP A 260 6.61 -13.48 9.93
CA ASP A 260 6.74 -14.41 8.82
C ASP A 260 7.33 -13.76 7.56
N LEU A 261 7.27 -12.43 7.46
CA LEU A 261 7.72 -11.63 6.32
C LEU A 261 8.60 -10.44 6.71
N ALA A 262 9.54 -10.09 5.82
CA ALA A 262 10.43 -8.96 6.00
C ALA A 262 9.65 -7.63 6.06
N GLN A 263 10.08 -6.74 6.93
CA GLN A 263 9.49 -5.42 7.12
C GLN A 263 10.45 -4.33 6.65
N PHE A 264 9.93 -3.37 5.89
CA PHE A 264 10.69 -2.26 5.35
C PHE A 264 10.25 -0.95 6.00
N ALA A 265 11.21 -0.20 6.53
CA ALA A 265 10.97 1.07 7.21
C ALA A 265 10.87 2.28 6.24
N GLN A 266 11.10 2.05 4.94
CA GLN A 266 11.03 3.04 3.88
C GLN A 266 10.45 2.39 2.62
N VAL A 267 10.05 3.21 1.64
CA VAL A 267 9.54 2.66 0.38
C VAL A 267 10.71 1.98 -0.33
N SER A 268 10.63 0.66 -0.40
CA SER A 268 11.56 -0.12 -1.19
C SER A 268 11.13 -0.16 -2.66
N ARG A 269 12.10 -0.05 -3.57
CA ARG A 269 11.91 -0.36 -5.00
C ARG A 269 11.65 -1.85 -5.20
N VAL A 270 12.26 -2.69 -4.36
CA VAL A 270 12.11 -4.15 -4.36
C VAL A 270 12.47 -4.79 -3.02
N PRO A 271 11.86 -5.93 -2.68
CA PRO A 271 10.77 -6.63 -3.38
C PRO A 271 9.40 -5.95 -3.13
N PRO A 272 8.30 -6.47 -3.73
CA PRO A 272 6.95 -6.15 -3.29
C PRO A 272 6.81 -6.37 -1.78
N HIS A 273 6.22 -5.42 -1.06
CA HIS A 273 6.08 -5.51 0.39
C HIS A 273 4.85 -4.77 0.91
N PHE A 274 4.32 -5.26 2.03
CA PHE A 274 3.30 -4.60 2.84
C PHE A 274 3.83 -4.59 4.27
N SER A 275 4.44 -3.49 4.70
CA SER A 275 5.27 -3.43 5.90
C SER A 275 4.64 -2.60 7.00
N PHE A 276 4.69 -3.07 8.24
CA PHE A 276 4.35 -2.27 9.40
C PHE A 276 5.38 -1.16 9.60
N LEU A 277 4.88 0.07 9.78
CA LEU A 277 5.71 1.24 10.01
C LEU A 277 5.52 1.73 11.45
N SER A 278 6.59 1.65 12.25
CA SER A 278 6.61 2.18 13.61
C SER A 278 6.87 3.68 13.58
N LEU A 279 5.80 4.47 13.50
CA LEU A 279 5.88 5.92 13.49
C LEU A 279 5.97 6.49 14.91
N GLY A 280 6.85 7.48 15.10
CA GLY A 280 6.83 8.30 16.31
C GLY A 280 5.54 9.08 16.42
N THR A 281 5.05 9.31 17.63
CA THR A 281 3.83 10.11 17.90
C THR A 281 4.05 11.62 17.74
N ARG A 282 5.26 12.06 17.36
CA ARG A 282 5.63 13.47 17.30
C ARG A 282 4.74 14.19 16.28
N LYS A 283 4.12 15.29 16.71
CA LYS A 283 3.26 16.18 15.89
C LYS A 283 1.97 15.58 15.34
N ASN A 284 1.58 14.35 15.72
CA ASN A 284 0.31 13.76 15.28
C ASN A 284 -0.63 13.49 16.46
N SER A 285 -1.53 14.44 16.71
CA SER A 285 -2.55 14.34 17.76
C SER A 285 -3.57 13.22 17.54
N ARG A 286 -3.66 12.66 16.32
CA ARG A 286 -4.62 11.61 15.97
C ARG A 286 -4.15 10.20 16.35
N VAL A 287 -2.84 9.97 16.53
CA VAL A 287 -2.30 8.61 16.79
C VAL A 287 -2.90 7.99 18.04
N GLY A 288 -2.92 8.74 19.15
CA GLY A 288 -3.44 8.26 20.43
C GLY A 288 -4.93 7.93 20.37
N PRO A 289 -5.81 8.89 20.02
CA PRO A 289 -7.25 8.68 19.98
C PRO A 289 -7.69 7.63 18.97
N GLN A 290 -7.08 7.60 17.79
CA GLN A 290 -7.43 6.62 16.75
C GLN A 290 -6.76 5.26 16.97
N LYS A 291 -5.88 5.15 17.98
CA LYS A 291 -5.00 3.97 18.18
C LYS A 291 -4.32 3.58 16.87
N ALA A 292 -3.81 4.59 16.17
CA ALA A 292 -3.41 4.48 14.78
C ALA A 292 -2.21 3.54 14.62
N VAL A 293 -2.28 2.70 13.59
CA VAL A 293 -1.22 1.85 13.08
C VAL A 293 -1.10 2.13 11.61
N THR A 294 0.12 2.25 11.09
CA THR A 294 0.33 2.55 9.68
C THR A 294 1.13 1.43 9.03
N PHE A 295 0.70 1.05 7.84
CA PHE A 295 1.44 0.17 6.95
C PHE A 295 1.94 0.96 5.75
N LEU A 296 3.09 0.54 5.22
CA LEU A 296 3.71 1.07 4.03
C LEU A 296 3.72 -0.01 2.95
N THR A 297 3.47 0.34 1.69
CA THR A 297 3.47 -0.63 0.60
C THR A 297 3.87 -0.03 -0.72
N ASN A 298 4.52 -0.85 -1.54
CA ASN A 298 4.75 -0.58 -2.96
C ASN A 298 3.79 -1.33 -3.88
N ILE A 299 2.70 -1.88 -3.35
CA ILE A 299 1.75 -2.70 -4.10
C ILE A 299 0.41 -1.98 -4.24
N ASP A 300 -0.12 -2.02 -5.46
CA ASP A 300 -1.42 -1.51 -5.85
C ASP A 300 -2.56 -2.43 -5.36
N ASP A 301 -2.50 -3.72 -5.69
CA ASP A 301 -3.45 -4.74 -5.22
C ASP A 301 -2.94 -5.47 -3.96
N ILE A 302 -3.15 -4.85 -2.81
CA ILE A 302 -2.67 -5.34 -1.51
C ILE A 302 -3.30 -6.69 -1.16
N GLU A 303 -4.57 -6.92 -1.52
CA GLU A 303 -5.27 -8.16 -1.19
C GLU A 303 -4.69 -9.35 -1.93
N SER A 304 -4.44 -9.21 -3.23
CA SER A 304 -3.81 -10.25 -4.06
C SER A 304 -2.41 -10.60 -3.55
N TYR A 305 -1.62 -9.60 -3.14
CA TYR A 305 -0.31 -9.86 -2.54
C TYR A 305 -0.40 -10.59 -1.20
N ILE A 306 -1.32 -10.18 -0.32
CA ILE A 306 -1.54 -10.89 0.94
C ILE A 306 -1.94 -12.34 0.65
N ALA A 307 -2.87 -12.59 -0.28
CA ALA A 307 -3.29 -13.93 -0.66
C ALA A 307 -2.13 -14.79 -1.19
N PHE A 308 -1.25 -14.22 -2.02
CA PHE A 308 -0.01 -14.88 -2.46
C PHE A 308 0.88 -15.27 -1.28
N CYS A 309 1.10 -14.34 -0.34
CA CYS A 309 1.87 -14.61 0.87
C CYS A 309 1.21 -15.70 1.74
N GLU A 310 -0.11 -15.66 1.89
CA GLU A 310 -0.89 -16.65 2.65
C GLU A 310 -0.70 -18.06 2.08
N GLN A 311 -0.75 -18.20 0.75
CA GLN A 311 -0.49 -19.45 0.06
C GLN A 311 0.95 -19.93 0.29
N SER A 312 1.94 -19.05 0.13
CA SER A 312 3.36 -19.41 0.30
C SER A 312 3.71 -19.83 1.74
N LYS A 313 3.07 -19.21 2.74
CA LYS A 313 3.32 -19.45 4.16
C LYS A 313 2.38 -20.49 4.77
N ASN A 314 1.40 -20.96 3.99
CA ASN A 314 0.32 -21.82 4.46
C ASN A 314 -0.34 -21.28 5.74
N ARG A 315 -0.66 -19.99 5.74
CA ARG A 315 -1.26 -19.28 6.88
C ARG A 315 -2.11 -18.13 6.38
N ARG A 316 -3.28 -17.93 6.99
CA ARG A 316 -4.14 -16.77 6.75
C ARG A 316 -3.80 -15.61 7.69
N TYR A 317 -3.65 -14.41 7.15
CA TYR A 317 -3.38 -13.16 7.88
C TYR A 317 -4.55 -12.18 7.81
N LEU A 318 -5.34 -12.20 6.73
CA LEU A 318 -6.39 -11.20 6.49
C LEU A 318 -7.80 -11.82 6.50
N TYR A 319 -8.68 -11.13 7.24
CA TYR A 319 -10.08 -11.45 7.39
C TYR A 319 -10.92 -10.21 7.12
N ALA A 320 -12.13 -10.40 6.61
CA ALA A 320 -13.09 -9.33 6.39
C ALA A 320 -14.44 -9.68 7.01
N VAL A 321 -15.10 -8.66 7.56
CA VAL A 321 -16.49 -8.71 8.01
C VAL A 321 -17.27 -7.66 7.24
N ASP A 322 -18.39 -8.07 6.64
CA ASP A 322 -19.30 -7.14 5.96
C ASP A 322 -20.59 -7.00 6.76
N LEU A 323 -20.85 -5.79 7.25
CA LEU A 323 -22.02 -5.47 8.07
C LEU A 323 -23.03 -4.63 7.27
N PRO A 324 -24.35 -4.86 7.45
CA PRO A 324 -25.37 -4.02 6.83
C PRO A 324 -25.24 -2.57 7.26
N ALA A 325 -25.33 -1.63 6.31
CA ALA A 325 -25.32 -0.19 6.60
C ALA A 325 -26.47 0.23 7.53
N SER A 326 -27.59 -0.51 7.50
CA SER A 326 -28.75 -0.33 8.39
C SER A 326 -28.42 -0.48 9.88
N GLU A 327 -27.31 -1.13 10.25
CA GLU A 327 -26.86 -1.23 11.64
C GLU A 327 -26.28 0.08 12.18
N ARG A 328 -26.02 1.07 11.31
CA ARG A 328 -25.38 2.35 11.67
C ARG A 328 -25.94 3.01 12.92
N PRO A 329 -27.26 3.18 13.13
CA PRO A 329 -27.77 3.85 14.33
C PRO A 329 -27.37 3.13 15.62
N LYS A 330 -27.40 1.80 15.64
CA LYS A 330 -26.98 0.98 16.79
C LYS A 330 -25.48 1.08 17.02
N VAL A 331 -24.70 1.01 15.94
CA VAL A 331 -23.23 1.07 15.99
C VAL A 331 -22.78 2.42 16.52
N ILE A 332 -23.24 3.52 15.94
CA ILE A 332 -22.85 4.88 16.37
C ILE A 332 -23.25 5.13 17.82
N TYR A 333 -24.44 4.69 18.24
CA TYR A 333 -24.88 4.80 19.63
C TYR A 333 -23.97 4.05 20.61
N ASP A 334 -23.62 2.79 20.33
CA ASP A 334 -22.71 2.00 21.17
C ASP A 334 -21.30 2.64 21.19
N LEU A 335 -20.79 3.10 20.05
CA LEU A 335 -19.47 3.71 19.93
C LEU A 335 -19.34 5.03 20.72
N GLU A 336 -20.37 5.89 20.68
CA GLU A 336 -20.40 7.11 21.49
C GLU A 336 -20.30 6.80 22.99
N ARG A 337 -20.98 5.74 23.46
CA ARG A 337 -20.91 5.26 24.85
C ARG A 337 -19.55 4.66 25.22
N MET A 338 -18.76 4.26 24.22
CA MET A 338 -17.39 3.76 24.37
C MET A 338 -16.34 4.87 24.21
N ASN A 339 -16.73 6.15 24.17
CA ASN A 339 -15.84 7.28 23.90
C ASN A 339 -15.15 7.17 22.53
N VAL A 340 -15.82 6.58 21.54
CA VAL A 340 -15.41 6.55 20.14
C VAL A 340 -16.33 7.49 19.37
N SER A 341 -15.97 8.78 19.37
CA SER A 341 -16.73 9.84 18.72
C SER A 341 -15.84 10.70 17.80
N PRO A 342 -16.43 11.42 16.83
CA PRO A 342 -15.70 12.36 15.98
C PRO A 342 -14.79 13.33 16.76
N GLU A 343 -15.29 13.93 17.84
CA GLU A 343 -14.54 14.90 18.65
C GLU A 343 -13.28 14.31 19.29
N ILE A 344 -13.35 13.05 19.71
CA ILE A 344 -12.22 12.35 20.32
C ILE A 344 -11.23 11.91 19.22
N LEU A 345 -11.73 11.33 18.13
CA LEU A 345 -10.90 10.78 17.05
C LEU A 345 -10.21 11.86 16.21
N PHE A 346 -10.78 13.06 16.13
CA PHE A 346 -10.24 14.19 15.38
C PHE A 346 -10.10 15.41 16.28
N PRO A 347 -9.15 15.38 17.24
CA PRO A 347 -9.00 16.46 18.20
C PRO A 347 -8.62 17.77 17.49
N ASN A 348 -9.24 18.86 17.94
CA ASN A 348 -8.98 20.23 17.48
C ASN A 348 -9.28 20.48 15.99
N THR A 349 -10.26 19.79 15.41
CA THR A 349 -10.74 20.12 14.06
C THR A 349 -12.18 20.60 14.08
N ASN A 350 -12.48 21.67 13.34
CA ASN A 350 -13.84 22.15 13.13
C ASN A 350 -14.70 21.09 12.42
N GLU A 351 -14.07 20.23 11.60
CA GLU A 351 -14.70 19.09 10.95
C GLU A 351 -15.31 18.12 11.95
N ALA A 352 -14.62 17.82 13.06
CA ALA A 352 -15.08 16.92 14.10
C ALA A 352 -16.37 17.44 14.77
N VAL A 353 -16.39 18.74 15.07
CA VAL A 353 -17.55 19.42 15.66
C VAL A 353 -18.73 19.35 14.70
N CYS A 354 -18.54 19.76 13.44
CA CYS A 354 -19.60 19.69 12.42
C CYS A 354 -20.14 18.26 12.24
N GLU A 355 -19.26 17.25 12.25
CA GLU A 355 -19.64 15.85 12.15
C GLU A 355 -20.45 15.36 13.37
N GLN A 356 -20.06 15.78 14.58
CA GLN A 356 -20.78 15.48 15.82
C GLN A 356 -22.20 16.07 15.77
N PHE A 357 -22.34 17.36 15.44
CA PHE A 357 -23.65 18.00 15.30
C PHE A 357 -24.50 17.33 14.21
N ARG A 358 -23.87 16.88 13.12
CA ARG A 358 -24.58 16.14 12.06
C ARG A 358 -25.15 14.81 12.58
N ASN A 359 -24.39 14.07 13.38
CA ASN A 359 -24.85 12.82 13.98
C ASN A 359 -26.00 13.06 14.98
N MET A 360 -25.89 14.09 15.82
CA MET A 360 -26.90 14.44 16.83
C MET A 360 -28.24 14.89 16.22
N HIS A 361 -28.21 15.68 15.15
CA HIS A 361 -29.43 16.34 14.66
C HIS A 361 -30.09 15.68 13.46
N PHE A 362 -29.34 14.94 12.63
CA PHE A 362 -29.86 14.45 11.35
C PHE A 362 -29.85 12.93 11.21
N HIS A 363 -29.29 12.20 12.18
CA HIS A 363 -29.17 10.73 12.11
C HIS A 363 -29.77 10.00 13.32
N ASN A 364 -29.95 10.70 14.44
CA ASN A 364 -30.74 10.21 15.58
C ASN A 364 -32.06 10.99 15.66
N ARG A 365 -33.17 10.37 15.24
CA ARG A 365 -34.54 10.59 15.77
C ARG A 365 -35.53 9.63 15.11
N ASN A 366 -35.69 8.46 15.73
CA ASN A 366 -37.05 7.94 15.90
C ASN A 366 -37.74 8.85 16.93
N GLY A 367 -38.77 9.58 16.50
CA GLY A 367 -39.66 10.35 17.37
C GLY A 367 -39.42 11.86 17.37
N TRP A 368 -40.08 12.55 16.44
CA TRP A 368 -41.09 13.54 16.80
C TRP A 368 -42.42 13.08 16.22
#